data_AF-A0A259DMT7-F1
#
_entry.id   AF-A0A259DMT7-F1
#
_cell.length_a   1.000
_cell.length_b   1.000
_cell.length_c   1.000
_cell.angle_alpha   90.00
_cell.angle_beta   90.00
_cell.angle_gamma   90.00
#
_symmetry.space_group_name_H-M   'P 1'
#
loop_
_entity.id
_entity.type
_entity.pdbx_description
1 polymer ?
#
loop_
_entity_poly.entity_id
_entity_poly.type
_entity_poly.pdbx_seq_one_letter_code
_entity_poly.pdbx_strand_id
1 'polypeptide(L)'
;MNKPNVYIRFLKLVEVLNSKSKIRSLDSIEKHLLNRIMLDDHAGQSILVGDLLKLHLIGSQATLHGRLKNLLSIGYIQLVSQDDGRKKRVIPTKQAHQIFGALSGCMSKAVQGQ
;
A
#
# COMPACT_ATOMS: atom_id res chain seq x y z
N MET A 1 29.48 19.99 10.12
CA MET A 1 28.60 18.93 10.66
C MET A 1 27.45 18.71 9.68
N ASN A 2 27.28 17.49 9.18
CA ASN A 2 26.25 17.16 8.20
C ASN A 2 24.87 17.13 8.91
N LYS A 3 23.92 17.97 8.51
CA LYS A 3 22.57 17.94 9.09
C LYS A 3 21.98 16.54 8.83
N PRO A 4 21.47 15.83 9.84
CA PRO A 4 20.99 14.48 9.62
C PRO A 4 19.81 14.49 8.65
N ASN A 5 19.94 13.77 7.54
CA ASN A 5 18.93 13.76 6.48
C ASN A 5 17.61 13.18 7.02
N VAL A 6 16.53 13.99 6.98
CA VAL A 6 15.20 13.62 7.51
C VAL A 6 14.66 12.37 6.83
N TYR A 7 14.88 12.22 5.52
CA TYR A 7 14.46 11.05 4.78
C TYR A 7 15.20 9.78 5.25
N ILE A 8 16.50 9.88 5.51
CA ILE A 8 17.27 8.76 6.07
C ILE A 8 16.76 8.36 7.47
N ARG A 9 16.37 9.34 8.30
CA ARG A 9 15.73 9.05 9.60
C ARG A 9 14.39 8.35 9.43
N PHE A 10 13.56 8.80 8.49
CA PHE A 10 12.30 8.15 8.15
C PHE A 10 12.51 6.69 7.74
N LEU A 11 13.48 6.41 6.84
CA LEU A 11 13.78 5.04 6.42
C LEU A 11 14.17 4.14 7.59
N LYS A 12 15.02 4.63 8.52
CA LYS A 12 15.38 3.90 9.75
C LYS A 12 14.16 3.60 10.62
N LEU A 13 13.26 4.56 10.79
CA LEU A 13 12.02 4.36 11.55
C LEU A 13 11.09 3.32 10.89
N VAL A 14 11.04 3.29 9.56
CA VAL A 14 10.28 2.28 8.79
C VAL A 14 10.91 0.89 8.93
N GLU A 15 12.24 0.77 8.93
CA GLU A 15 12.92 -0.51 9.20
C GLU A 15 12.59 -1.04 10.60
N VAL A 16 12.60 -0.18 11.61
CA VAL A 16 12.21 -0.53 12.99
C VAL A 16 10.73 -0.91 13.09
N LEU A 17 9.85 -0.24 12.33
CA LEU A 17 8.44 -0.60 12.26
C LEU A 17 8.26 -2.01 11.66
N ASN A 18 8.94 -2.28 10.55
CA ASN A 18 8.84 -3.56 9.85
C ASN A 18 9.39 -4.73 10.69
N SER A 19 10.50 -4.53 11.41
CA SER A 19 11.11 -5.59 12.24
C SER A 19 10.23 -6.02 13.41
N LYS A 20 9.35 -5.13 13.90
CA LYS A 20 8.38 -5.43 14.96
C LYS A 20 7.11 -6.10 14.44
N SER A 21 6.84 -6.00 13.14
CA SER A 21 5.66 -6.60 12.54
C SER A 21 5.90 -8.07 12.22
N LYS A 22 5.06 -8.97 12.73
CA LYS A 22 5.04 -10.40 12.30
C LYS A 22 4.40 -10.58 10.91
N ILE A 23 4.01 -9.48 10.25
CA ILE A 23 3.32 -9.50 8.97
C ILE A 23 4.36 -9.73 7.87
N ARG A 24 4.03 -10.60 6.92
CA ARG A 24 4.82 -10.81 5.71
C ARG A 24 5.15 -9.46 5.07
N SER A 25 6.43 -9.21 4.79
CA SER A 25 6.86 -8.04 4.06
C SER A 25 6.25 -8.04 2.66
N LEU A 26 5.63 -6.92 2.29
CA LEU A 26 5.14 -6.68 0.94
C LEU A 26 6.32 -6.51 -0.01
N ASP A 27 6.28 -7.15 -1.17
CA ASP A 27 7.26 -6.87 -2.23
C ASP A 27 7.03 -5.50 -2.89
N SER A 28 7.91 -5.14 -3.82
CA SER A 28 7.86 -3.83 -4.48
C SER A 28 6.58 -3.61 -5.28
N ILE A 29 6.03 -4.64 -5.92
CA ILE A 29 4.80 -4.57 -6.73
C ILE A 29 3.59 -4.48 -5.81
N GLU A 30 3.55 -5.30 -4.76
CA GLU A 30 2.50 -5.27 -3.74
C GLU A 30 2.43 -3.90 -3.05
N LYS A 31 3.58 -3.31 -2.70
CA LYS A 31 3.68 -1.94 -2.17
C LYS A 31 3.14 -0.92 -3.17
N HIS A 32 3.54 -1.02 -4.44
CA HIS A 32 3.10 -0.06 -5.47
C HIS A 32 1.57 -0.12 -5.68
N LEU A 33 1.02 -1.33 -5.78
CA LEU A 33 -0.43 -1.54 -5.89
C LEU A 33 -1.17 -0.99 -4.68
N LEU A 34 -0.70 -1.29 -3.46
CA LEU A 34 -1.34 -0.81 -2.25
C LEU A 34 -1.27 0.72 -2.10
N ASN A 35 -0.13 1.33 -2.45
CA ASN A 35 0.01 2.79 -2.51
C ASN A 35 -0.98 3.40 -3.50
N ARG A 36 -1.11 2.82 -4.70
CA ARG A 36 -2.06 3.31 -5.70
C ARG A 36 -3.50 3.23 -5.20
N ILE A 37 -3.88 2.11 -4.59
CA ILE A 37 -5.22 1.91 -4.02
C ILE A 37 -5.50 2.95 -2.92
N MET A 38 -4.55 3.18 -2.01
CA MET A 38 -4.71 4.17 -0.93
C MET A 38 -4.82 5.60 -1.46
N LEU A 39 -4.07 5.96 -2.50
CA LEU A 39 -4.13 7.29 -3.12
C LEU A 39 -5.49 7.52 -3.80
N ASP A 40 -5.94 6.56 -4.60
CA ASP A 40 -7.22 6.65 -5.30
C ASP A 40 -8.40 6.64 -4.30
N ASP A 41 -8.34 5.84 -3.24
CA ASP A 41 -9.33 5.81 -2.16
C ASP A 41 -9.40 7.16 -1.41
N HIS A 42 -8.24 7.74 -1.07
CA HIS A 42 -8.16 9.07 -0.45
C HIS A 42 -8.72 10.18 -1.36
N ALA A 43 -8.60 10.03 -2.68
CA ALA A 43 -9.18 10.93 -3.67
C ALA A 43 -10.68 10.65 -3.97
N GLY A 44 -11.31 9.73 -3.24
CA GLY A 44 -12.72 9.34 -3.43
C GLY A 44 -13.00 8.61 -4.74
N GLN A 45 -11.96 8.08 -5.40
CA GLN A 45 -12.08 7.43 -6.70
C GLN A 45 -12.48 5.97 -6.58
N SER A 46 -13.29 5.51 -7.54
CA SER A 46 -13.65 4.10 -7.65
C SER A 46 -12.56 3.31 -8.39
N ILE A 47 -11.80 2.49 -7.66
CA ILE A 47 -10.76 1.65 -8.27
C ILE A 47 -11.35 0.32 -8.72
N LEU A 48 -11.16 -0.04 -9.98
CA LEU A 48 -11.51 -1.36 -10.50
C LEU A 48 -10.28 -2.26 -10.59
N VAL A 49 -10.49 -3.57 -10.41
CA VAL A 49 -9.43 -4.56 -10.65
C VAL A 49 -8.83 -4.39 -12.05
N GLY A 50 -9.68 -4.21 -13.06
CA GLY A 50 -9.25 -4.06 -14.45
C GLY A 50 -8.33 -2.86 -14.70
N ASP A 51 -8.45 -1.78 -13.92
CA ASP A 51 -7.58 -0.61 -14.08
C ASP A 51 -6.22 -0.82 -13.44
N LEU A 52 -6.18 -1.50 -12.28
CA LEU A 52 -4.92 -1.90 -11.64
C LEU A 52 -4.12 -2.89 -12.51
N LEU A 53 -4.80 -3.74 -13.28
CA LEU A 53 -4.16 -4.69 -14.20
C LEU A 53 -3.52 -4.03 -15.43
N LYS A 54 -3.82 -2.76 -15.72
CA LYS A 54 -3.24 -1.99 -16.84
C LYS A 54 -1.93 -1.27 -16.46
N LEU A 55 -1.48 -1.37 -15.20
CA LEU A 55 -0.25 -0.75 -14.68
C LEU A 55 1.02 -1.47 -15.17
N HIS A 56 1.20 -1.53 -16.49
CA HIS A 56 2.26 -2.27 -17.18
C HIS A 56 3.68 -1.87 -16.75
N LEU A 57 3.88 -0.64 -16.24
CA LEU A 57 5.17 -0.16 -15.73
C LEU A 57 5.68 -0.94 -14.50
N ILE A 58 4.79 -1.60 -13.76
CA ILE A 58 5.15 -2.33 -12.52
C ILE A 58 4.97 -3.84 -12.64
N GLY A 59 4.54 -4.36 -13.80
CA GLY A 59 4.48 -5.80 -14.07
C GLY A 59 3.51 -6.21 -15.17
N SER A 60 3.60 -7.46 -15.61
CA SER A 60 2.63 -8.05 -16.54
C SER A 60 1.25 -8.19 -15.89
N GLN A 61 0.18 -8.25 -16.69
CA GLN A 61 -1.18 -8.47 -16.18
C GLN A 61 -1.28 -9.71 -15.27
N ALA A 62 -0.63 -10.82 -15.64
CA ALA A 62 -0.61 -12.04 -14.82
C ALA A 62 0.12 -11.80 -13.48
N THR A 63 1.24 -11.08 -13.50
CA THR A 63 1.97 -10.69 -12.29
C THR A 63 1.11 -9.82 -11.37
N LEU A 64 0.50 -8.76 -11.90
CA LEU A 64 -0.33 -7.83 -11.14
C LEU A 64 -1.56 -8.53 -10.55
N HIS A 65 -2.19 -9.41 -11.31
CA HIS A 65 -3.30 -10.22 -10.83
C HIS A 65 -2.87 -11.12 -9.65
N GLY A 66 -1.70 -11.77 -9.76
CA GLY A 66 -1.12 -12.54 -8.66
C GLY A 66 -0.88 -11.71 -7.40
N ARG A 67 -0.35 -10.49 -7.55
CA ARG A 67 -0.08 -9.59 -6.41
C ARG A 67 -1.35 -9.00 -5.79
N LEU A 68 -2.37 -8.70 -6.57
CA LEU A 68 -3.69 -8.33 -6.04
C LEU A 68 -4.30 -9.48 -5.25
N LYS A 69 -4.22 -10.72 -5.75
CA LYS A 69 -4.67 -11.91 -5.01
C LYS A 69 -3.92 -12.07 -3.69
N ASN A 70 -2.60 -11.82 -3.67
CA ASN A 70 -1.83 -11.84 -2.43
C ASN A 70 -2.31 -10.77 -1.45
N LEU A 71 -2.44 -9.51 -1.88
CA LEU A 71 -2.93 -8.40 -1.04
C LEU A 71 -4.31 -8.69 -0.43
N LEU A 72 -5.19 -9.34 -1.20
CA LEU A 72 -6.49 -9.81 -0.73
C LEU A 72 -6.32 -10.90 0.35
N SER A 73 -5.48 -11.90 0.09
CA SER A 73 -5.22 -13.02 1.00
C SER A 73 -4.66 -12.58 2.36
N ILE A 74 -3.76 -11.59 2.36
CA ILE A 74 -3.17 -11.04 3.60
C ILE A 74 -3.98 -9.89 4.22
N GLY A 75 -5.17 -9.62 3.70
CA GLY A 75 -6.16 -8.73 4.32
C GLY A 75 -5.94 -7.23 4.12
N TYR A 76 -5.07 -6.80 3.20
CA TYR A 76 -4.87 -5.36 2.93
C TYR A 76 -5.95 -4.75 2.04
N ILE A 77 -6.60 -5.55 1.20
CA ILE A 77 -7.63 -5.08 0.28
C ILE A 77 -8.86 -5.99 0.34
N GLN A 78 -10.00 -5.47 -0.09
CA GLN A 78 -11.24 -6.21 -0.28
C GLN A 78 -11.81 -5.95 -1.68
N LEU A 79 -12.56 -6.92 -2.18
CA LEU A 79 -13.27 -6.79 -3.45
C LEU A 79 -14.76 -6.59 -3.18
N VAL A 80 -15.32 -5.54 -3.78
CA VAL A 80 -16.76 -5.25 -3.70
C VAL A 80 -17.35 -5.34 -5.11
N SER A 81 -18.38 -6.15 -5.27
CA SER A 81 -19.13 -6.23 -6.53
C SER A 81 -20.01 -5.00 -6.69
N GLN A 82 -20.06 -4.43 -7.90
CA GLN A 82 -21.14 -3.50 -8.25
C GLN A 82 -22.39 -4.26 -8.68
N ASP A 83 -23.54 -3.58 -8.64
CA ASP A 83 -24.87 -4.13 -8.98
C ASP A 83 -24.94 -4.77 -10.37
N ASP A 84 -24.14 -4.30 -11.34
CA ASP A 84 -24.04 -4.89 -12.69
C ASP A 84 -23.17 -6.17 -12.75
N GLY A 85 -22.66 -6.67 -11.62
CA GLY A 85 -21.97 -7.96 -11.47
C GLY A 85 -20.65 -8.14 -12.25
N ARG A 86 -20.34 -7.26 -13.20
CA ARG A 86 -19.26 -7.39 -14.18
C ARG A 86 -17.96 -6.71 -13.78
N LYS A 87 -18.01 -5.75 -12.85
CA LYS A 87 -16.83 -4.97 -12.42
C LYS A 87 -16.63 -5.10 -10.91
N LYS A 88 -15.51 -5.68 -10.50
CA LYS A 88 -15.08 -5.74 -9.10
C LYS A 88 -14.31 -4.47 -8.76
N ARG A 89 -14.79 -3.74 -7.75
CA ARG A 89 -14.05 -2.64 -7.13
C ARG A 89 -13.06 -3.19 -6.12
N VAL A 90 -11.95 -2.49 -5.97
CA VAL A 90 -10.96 -2.75 -4.91
C VAL A 90 -11.06 -1.62 -3.89
N ILE A 91 -11.17 -1.97 -2.61
CA ILE A 91 -11.12 -1.02 -1.50
C ILE A 91 -10.03 -1.42 -0.50
N PRO A 92 -9.31 -0.45 0.10
CA PRO A 92 -8.38 -0.73 1.18
C PRO A 92 -9.13 -1.14 2.46
N THR A 93 -8.57 -2.08 3.21
CA THR A 93 -9.16 -2.49 4.50
C THR A 93 -8.69 -1.58 5.64
N LYS A 94 -9.25 -1.79 6.83
CA LYS A 94 -8.74 -1.18 8.07
C LYS A 94 -7.25 -1.46 8.30
N GLN A 95 -6.76 -2.64 7.93
CA GLN A 95 -5.35 -3.01 8.08
C GLN A 95 -4.44 -2.17 7.17
N ALA A 96 -4.87 -1.87 5.94
CA ALA A 96 -4.16 -0.95 5.06
C ALA A 96 -4.09 0.45 5.67
N HIS A 97 -5.20 0.98 6.17
CA HIS A 97 -5.21 2.28 6.84
C HIS A 97 -4.30 2.31 8.07
N GLN A 98 -4.25 1.23 8.86
CA GLN A 98 -3.39 1.14 10.04
C GLN A 98 -1.90 1.21 9.68
N ILE A 99 -1.43 0.47 8.67
CA ILE A 99 -0.01 0.53 8.28
C ILE A 99 0.35 1.90 7.70
N PHE A 100 -0.53 2.53 6.93
CA PHE A 100 -0.32 3.90 6.43
C PHE A 100 -0.30 4.94 7.56
N GLY A 101 -1.13 4.78 8.58
CA GLY A 101 -1.08 5.58 9.80
C GLY A 101 0.24 5.42 10.55
N ALA A 102 0.76 4.20 10.67
CA ALA A 102 2.07 3.94 11.28
C ALA A 102 3.21 4.59 10.48
N LEU A 103 3.17 4.51 9.15
CA LEU A 103 4.13 5.19 8.26
C LEU A 103 4.07 6.72 8.41
N SER A 104 2.86 7.30 8.51
CA SER A 104 2.68 8.73 8.82
C SER A 104 3.30 9.11 10.17
N GLY A 105 3.15 8.25 11.19
CA GLY A 105 3.82 8.41 12.48
C GLY A 105 5.35 8.39 12.37
N CYS A 106 5.92 7.49 11.57
CA CYS A 106 7.36 7.47 11.28
C CYS A 106 7.81 8.77 10.59
N MET A 107 7.03 9.31 9.66
CA MET A 107 7.32 10.58 8.99
C MET A 107 7.35 11.74 9.99
N SER A 108 6.34 11.82 10.85
CA SER A 108 6.22 12.86 11.87
C SER A 108 7.41 12.85 12.84
N LYS A 109 7.80 11.67 13.33
CA LYS A 109 8.98 11.49 14.19
C LYS A 109 10.28 11.89 13.50
N ALA A 110 10.43 11.51 12.22
CA ALA A 110 11.62 11.86 11.44
C ALA A 110 11.80 13.38 11.33
N VAL A 111 10.70 14.13 11.11
CA VAL A 111 10.70 15.60 11.06
C VAL A 111 11.02 16.20 12.42
N GLN A 112 10.47 15.63 13.51
CA GLN A 112 10.75 16.05 14.88
C GLN A 112 12.17 15.69 15.36
N GLY A 113 12.84 14.78 14.65
CA GLY A 113 14.17 14.28 15.00
C GLY A 113 14.21 13.31 16.18
N GLN A 114 13.08 12.64 16.44
CA GLN A 114 12.93 11.58 17.45
C GLN A 114 13.34 10.21 16.91
#